data_AF-A0A1I0QQC5-F1
#
_entry.id   AF-A0A1I0QQC5-F1
#
_cell.length_a   1.000
_cell.length_b   1.000
_cell.length_c   1.000
_cell.angle_alpha   90.00
_cell.angle_beta   90.00
_cell.angle_gamma   90.00
#
_symmetry.space_group_name_H-M   'P 1'
#
loop_
_entity.id
_entity.type
_entity.pdbx_description
1 polymer ?
#
loop_
_entity_poly.entity_id
_entity_poly.type
_entity_poly.pdbx_seq_one_letter_code
_entity_poly.pdbx_strand_id
1 'polypeptide(L)'
;MIDDIMFTFEKNFLRLKNLIELYKSISTGQGRKPTNSLDILRATTVLAHSTLEDYLRNLLLWKLPSENQEKINNIPLMGTSLIGRPTKFSLGELTLHRGKSIDEVIDASVKEYLNTVSFNDTSDIVKALTSISITITPEMQNLFPTLNEMIKRRHNIVHRADRDVSVGRGNHRIKSISVQKVEKWKKEIDKLVIEINKSFIV
;
A
#
# COMPACT_ATOMS: atom_id res chain seq x y z
N MET A 1 17.93 -7.51 -3.97
CA MET A 1 16.45 -7.55 -4.12
C MET A 1 15.73 -6.99 -2.91
N ILE A 2 15.74 -7.65 -1.74
CA ILE A 2 15.13 -7.05 -0.53
C ILE A 2 15.78 -5.71 -0.18
N ASP A 3 17.10 -5.59 -0.35
CA ASP A 3 17.83 -4.34 -0.15
C ASP A 3 17.37 -3.23 -1.11
N ASP A 4 17.05 -3.56 -2.36
CA ASP A 4 16.56 -2.59 -3.36
C ASP A 4 15.13 -2.12 -3.03
N ILE A 5 14.29 -3.05 -2.57
CA ILE A 5 12.94 -2.76 -2.07
C ILE A 5 13.04 -1.84 -0.86
N MET A 6 13.96 -2.15 0.07
CA MET A 6 14.17 -1.34 1.27
C MET A 6 14.77 0.02 0.97
N PHE A 7 15.71 0.12 0.05
CA PHE A 7 16.25 1.39 -0.42
C PHE A 7 15.14 2.29 -0.99
N THR A 8 14.23 1.71 -1.78
CA THR A 8 13.08 2.45 -2.34
C THR A 8 12.11 2.87 -1.24
N PHE A 9 11.79 1.95 -0.32
CA PHE A 9 10.95 2.24 0.84
C PHE A 9 11.52 3.38 1.69
N GLU A 10 12.81 3.33 2.05
CA GLU A 10 13.49 4.35 2.85
C GLU A 10 13.46 5.73 2.19
N LYS A 11 13.67 5.81 0.87
CA LYS A 11 13.54 7.06 0.12
C LYS A 11 12.12 7.62 0.19
N ASN A 12 11.11 6.76 0.00
CA ASN A 12 9.71 7.16 0.10
C ASN A 12 9.33 7.54 1.53
N PHE A 13 9.87 6.85 2.53
CA PHE A 13 9.65 7.09 3.94
C PHE A 13 10.30 8.40 4.42
N LEU A 14 11.47 8.75 3.89
CA LEU A 14 12.12 10.05 4.11
C LEU A 14 11.26 11.19 3.57
N ARG A 15 10.59 11.02 2.43
CA ARG A 15 9.65 12.02 1.90
C ARG A 15 8.49 12.28 2.87
N LEU A 16 8.00 11.25 3.58
CA LEU A 16 6.98 11.43 4.63
C LEU A 16 7.52 12.29 5.77
N LYS A 17 8.75 12.02 6.22
CA LYS A 17 9.42 12.81 7.27
C LYS A 17 9.54 14.28 6.85
N ASN A 18 10.02 14.54 5.63
CA ASN A 18 10.19 15.90 5.11
C ASN A 18 8.87 16.67 5.05
N LEU A 19 7.75 16.02 4.65
CA LEU A 19 6.44 16.67 4.62
C LEU A 19 5.89 16.97 6.04
N ILE A 20 6.13 16.07 7.00
CA ILE A 20 5.76 16.30 8.40
C ILE A 20 6.58 17.46 8.98
N GLU A 21 7.88 17.52 8.70
CA GLU A 21 8.76 18.61 9.14
C GLU A 21 8.37 19.94 8.50
N LEU A 22 8.05 19.93 7.19
CA LEU A 22 7.52 21.10 6.50
C LEU A 22 6.21 21.59 7.13
N TYR A 23 5.29 20.68 7.45
CA TYR A 23 4.07 21.05 8.17
C TYR A 23 4.40 21.70 9.53
N LYS A 24 5.34 21.13 10.29
CA LYS A 24 5.75 21.67 11.60
C LYS A 24 6.38 23.06 11.48
N SER A 25 7.19 23.32 10.44
CA SER A 25 7.85 24.61 10.26
C SER A 25 6.88 25.74 9.91
N ILE A 26 5.83 25.45 9.13
CA ILE A 26 4.82 26.46 8.76
C ILE A 26 3.72 26.62 9.81
N SER A 27 3.54 25.63 10.71
CA SER A 27 2.48 25.62 11.71
C SER A 27 2.91 26.26 13.03
N THR A 28 3.34 27.54 12.99
CA THR A 28 3.69 28.32 14.19
C THR A 28 2.44 28.83 14.94
N GLY A 29 2.54 29.07 16.25
CA GLY A 29 1.48 29.63 17.11
C GLY A 29 0.55 28.62 17.82
N GLN A 30 -0.08 29.04 18.94
CA GLN A 30 -1.08 28.25 19.67
C GLN A 30 -2.48 28.39 19.03
N GLY A 31 -3.29 27.32 19.09
CA GLY A 31 -4.67 27.33 18.60
C GLY A 31 -4.92 26.49 17.34
N ARG A 32 -6.16 26.55 16.83
CA ARG A 32 -6.61 25.76 15.68
C ARG A 32 -5.95 26.23 14.39
N LYS A 33 -5.27 25.32 13.70
CA LYS A 33 -4.60 25.61 12.43
C LYS A 33 -5.61 25.79 11.29
N PRO A 34 -5.34 26.70 10.33
CA PRO A 34 -6.21 26.90 9.18
C PRO A 34 -6.19 25.66 8.27
N THR A 35 -7.32 25.38 7.62
CA THR A 35 -7.54 24.14 6.85
C THR A 35 -6.49 23.89 5.77
N ASN A 36 -6.03 24.94 5.10
CA ASN A 36 -4.98 24.87 4.08
C ASN A 36 -3.65 24.28 4.60
N SER A 37 -3.25 24.64 5.83
CA SER A 37 -2.05 24.07 6.44
C SER A 37 -2.19 22.57 6.71
N LEU A 38 -3.42 22.10 6.94
CA LEU A 38 -3.73 20.68 7.16
C LEU A 38 -3.75 19.88 5.84
N ASP A 39 -3.69 20.52 4.68
CA ASP A 39 -3.66 19.82 3.39
C ASP A 39 -2.31 19.16 3.16
N ILE A 40 -1.22 19.70 3.74
CA ILE A 40 0.07 18.99 3.79
C ILE A 40 -0.09 17.65 4.49
N LEU A 41 -0.77 17.61 5.65
CA LEU A 41 -1.00 16.35 6.37
C LEU A 41 -1.88 15.36 5.59
N ARG A 42 -2.85 15.85 4.81
CA ARG A 42 -3.66 15.01 3.93
C ARG A 42 -2.84 14.44 2.79
N ALA A 43 -2.03 15.26 2.13
CA ALA A 43 -1.08 14.81 1.11
C ALA A 43 -0.09 13.78 1.68
N THR A 44 0.45 14.02 2.89
CA THR A 44 1.31 13.07 3.60
C THR A 44 0.59 11.76 3.87
N THR A 45 -0.70 11.78 4.19
CA THR A 45 -1.50 10.55 4.41
C THR A 45 -1.64 9.73 3.12
N VAL A 46 -1.88 10.40 1.99
CA VAL A 46 -1.93 9.74 0.68
C VAL A 46 -0.57 9.13 0.35
N LEU A 47 0.52 9.91 0.50
CA LEU A 47 1.87 9.40 0.26
C LEU A 47 2.23 8.25 1.21
N ALA A 48 1.85 8.31 2.48
CA ALA A 48 2.13 7.27 3.46
C ALA A 48 1.51 5.94 3.04
N HIS A 49 0.28 5.99 2.56
CA HIS A 49 -0.38 4.82 2.02
C HIS A 49 0.29 4.31 0.73
N SER A 50 0.62 5.20 -0.21
CA SER A 50 1.33 4.81 -1.43
C SER A 50 2.71 4.21 -1.15
N THR A 51 3.43 4.70 -0.14
CA THR A 51 4.70 4.12 0.33
C THR A 51 4.53 2.68 0.80
N LEU A 52 3.47 2.40 1.55
CA LEU A 52 3.15 1.03 2.00
C LEU A 52 2.74 0.14 0.82
N GLU A 53 1.88 0.61 -0.08
CA GLU A 53 1.47 -0.16 -1.27
C GLU A 53 2.65 -0.47 -2.18
N ASP A 54 3.55 0.48 -2.40
CA ASP A 54 4.75 0.30 -3.23
C ASP A 54 5.68 -0.76 -2.63
N TYR A 55 5.92 -0.72 -1.31
CA TYR A 55 6.69 -1.76 -0.61
C TYR A 55 6.03 -3.14 -0.78
N LEU A 56 4.73 -3.26 -0.50
CA LEU A 56 4.01 -4.52 -0.61
C LEU A 56 3.98 -5.04 -2.06
N ARG A 57 3.80 -4.16 -3.05
CA ARG A 57 3.76 -4.53 -4.47
C ARG A 57 5.12 -5.06 -4.94
N ASN A 58 6.21 -4.39 -4.56
CA ASN A 58 7.55 -4.86 -4.92
C ASN A 58 7.90 -6.18 -4.20
N LEU A 59 7.44 -6.36 -2.96
CA LEU A 59 7.60 -7.62 -2.24
C LEU A 59 6.86 -8.77 -2.94
N LEU A 60 5.62 -8.55 -3.34
CA LEU A 60 4.84 -9.50 -4.12
C LEU A 60 5.49 -9.79 -5.48
N LEU A 61 5.97 -8.76 -6.18
CA LEU A 61 6.64 -8.90 -7.47
C LEU A 61 7.89 -9.79 -7.37
N TRP A 62 8.61 -9.70 -6.25
CA TRP A 62 9.79 -10.53 -6.01
C TRP A 62 9.43 -11.98 -5.66
N LYS A 63 8.45 -12.20 -4.79
CA LYS A 63 8.21 -13.53 -4.19
C LYS A 63 7.16 -14.36 -4.92
N LEU A 64 6.09 -13.73 -5.38
CA LEU A 64 4.93 -14.42 -5.92
C LEU A 64 5.23 -15.27 -7.16
N PRO A 65 6.15 -14.91 -8.09
CA PRO A 65 6.48 -15.76 -9.23
C PRO A 65 7.09 -17.12 -8.85
N SER A 66 7.75 -17.21 -7.69
CA SER A 66 8.38 -18.45 -7.21
C SER A 66 7.48 -19.28 -6.28
N GLU A 67 6.25 -18.82 -6.03
CA GLU A 67 5.29 -19.57 -5.20
C GLU A 67 4.72 -20.76 -5.95
N ASN A 68 4.05 -21.64 -5.20
CA ASN A 68 3.45 -22.84 -5.79
C ASN A 68 2.20 -22.53 -6.63
N GLN A 69 1.75 -23.54 -7.38
CA GLN A 69 0.57 -23.45 -8.25
C GLN A 69 -0.67 -22.89 -7.52
N GLU A 70 -0.93 -23.32 -6.28
CA GLU A 70 -2.11 -22.88 -5.53
C GLU A 70 -2.14 -21.35 -5.34
N LYS A 71 -0.98 -20.76 -5.05
CA LYS A 71 -0.84 -19.31 -4.82
C LYS A 71 -0.94 -18.50 -6.11
N ILE A 72 -0.48 -19.06 -7.23
CA ILE A 72 -0.45 -18.38 -8.55
C ILE A 72 -1.75 -18.58 -9.34
N ASN A 73 -2.57 -19.59 -9.05
CA ASN A 73 -3.80 -19.92 -9.80
C ASN A 73 -4.79 -18.75 -9.98
N ASN A 74 -4.75 -17.73 -9.12
CA ASN A 74 -5.62 -16.55 -9.21
C ASN A 74 -5.05 -15.44 -10.09
N ILE A 75 -3.86 -15.63 -10.68
CA ILE A 75 -3.19 -14.65 -11.52
C ILE A 75 -3.55 -14.97 -12.98
N PRO A 76 -4.18 -14.04 -13.72
CA PRO A 76 -4.47 -14.25 -15.13
C PRO A 76 -3.18 -14.26 -15.96
N LEU A 77 -3.21 -14.97 -17.09
CA LEU A 77 -2.17 -14.85 -18.10
C LEU A 77 -2.07 -13.38 -18.58
N MET A 78 -0.85 -12.86 -18.74
CA MET A 78 -0.65 -11.51 -19.25
C MET A 78 -1.41 -11.26 -20.57
N GLY A 79 -2.07 -10.11 -20.67
CA GLY A 79 -2.86 -9.74 -21.84
C GLY A 79 -4.25 -10.36 -21.96
N THR A 80 -4.67 -11.26 -21.06
CA THR A 80 -6.03 -11.86 -21.12
C THR A 80 -7.05 -11.19 -20.21
N SER A 81 -6.61 -10.38 -19.23
CA SER A 81 -7.51 -9.77 -18.24
C SER A 81 -7.22 -8.28 -18.06
N LEU A 82 -8.16 -7.43 -18.51
CA LEU A 82 -8.06 -5.97 -18.40
C LEU A 82 -8.06 -5.44 -16.96
N ILE A 83 -8.60 -6.22 -16.02
CA ILE A 83 -8.88 -5.78 -14.64
C ILE A 83 -8.25 -6.73 -13.61
N GLY A 84 -7.30 -7.58 -14.03
CA GLY A 84 -6.60 -8.52 -13.15
C GLY A 84 -7.47 -9.65 -12.58
N ARG A 85 -8.67 -9.86 -13.12
CA ARG A 85 -9.53 -10.97 -12.70
C ARG A 85 -8.95 -12.30 -13.18
N PRO A 86 -8.95 -13.35 -12.32
CA PRO A 86 -8.59 -14.70 -12.76
C PRO A 86 -9.49 -15.13 -13.90
N THR A 87 -8.88 -15.60 -14.99
CA THR A 87 -9.60 -16.10 -16.17
C THR A 87 -8.96 -17.40 -16.62
N LYS A 88 -9.79 -18.34 -17.08
CA LYS A 88 -9.29 -19.51 -17.80
C LYS A 88 -8.78 -19.04 -19.16
N PHE A 89 -7.62 -19.54 -19.57
CA PHE A 89 -7.09 -19.32 -20.91
C PHE A 89 -6.93 -20.66 -21.64
N SER A 90 -6.96 -20.60 -22.96
CA SER A 90 -6.73 -21.69 -23.89
C SER A 90 -5.26 -21.72 -24.31
N LEU A 91 -4.75 -22.91 -24.67
CA LEU A 91 -3.35 -23.06 -25.08
C LEU A 91 -2.99 -22.17 -26.29
N GLY A 92 -3.96 -21.87 -27.16
CA GLY A 92 -3.78 -20.98 -28.31
C GLY A 92 -3.36 -19.55 -27.92
N GLU A 93 -3.78 -19.05 -26.76
CA GLU A 93 -3.41 -17.72 -26.26
C GLU A 93 -1.91 -17.61 -25.93
N LEU A 94 -1.23 -18.72 -25.63
CA LEU A 94 0.23 -18.74 -25.43
C LEU A 94 1.03 -18.46 -26.72
N THR A 95 0.39 -18.51 -27.90
CA THR A 95 1.08 -18.19 -29.16
C THR A 95 1.58 -16.75 -29.22
N LEU A 96 0.95 -15.83 -28.48
CA LEU A 96 1.39 -14.45 -28.31
C LEU A 96 2.70 -14.30 -27.54
N HIS A 97 3.12 -15.36 -26.84
CA HIS A 97 4.30 -15.39 -25.97
C HIS A 97 5.39 -16.33 -26.49
N ARG A 98 5.37 -16.69 -27.78
CA ARG A 98 6.39 -17.54 -28.41
C ARG A 98 7.80 -16.99 -28.21
N GLY A 99 8.73 -17.89 -27.91
CA GLY A 99 10.14 -17.55 -27.68
C GLY A 99 10.46 -17.12 -26.26
N LYS A 100 9.46 -16.94 -25.39
CA LYS A 100 9.66 -16.74 -23.95
C LYS A 100 9.76 -18.08 -23.22
N SER A 101 10.52 -18.11 -22.13
CA SER A 101 10.48 -19.21 -21.16
C SER A 101 9.15 -19.19 -20.37
N ILE A 102 8.84 -20.30 -19.70
CA ILE A 102 7.68 -20.36 -18.81
C ILE A 102 7.83 -19.33 -17.68
N ASP A 103 9.03 -19.23 -17.09
CA ASP A 103 9.31 -18.29 -16.01
C ASP A 103 9.09 -16.83 -16.44
N GLU A 104 9.53 -16.45 -17.64
CA GLU A 104 9.31 -15.10 -18.19
C GLU A 104 7.82 -14.78 -18.37
N VAL A 105 7.00 -15.78 -18.75
CA VAL A 105 5.55 -15.61 -18.87
C VAL A 105 4.90 -15.47 -17.49
N ILE A 106 5.35 -16.24 -16.50
CA ILE A 106 4.88 -16.13 -15.12
C ILE A 106 5.23 -14.75 -14.54
N ASP A 107 6.50 -14.34 -14.63
CA ASP A 107 6.98 -13.05 -14.14
C ASP A 107 6.19 -11.88 -14.75
N ALA A 108 5.99 -11.91 -16.07
CA ALA A 108 5.24 -10.88 -16.77
C ALA A 108 3.76 -10.86 -16.38
N SER A 109 3.14 -12.03 -16.19
CA SER A 109 1.74 -12.17 -15.75
C SER A 109 1.53 -11.65 -14.33
N VAL A 110 2.44 -12.00 -13.41
CA VAL A 110 2.45 -11.48 -12.04
C VAL A 110 2.61 -9.95 -12.06
N LYS A 111 3.56 -9.43 -12.83
CA LYS A 111 3.81 -7.99 -12.94
C LYS A 111 2.58 -7.22 -13.46
N GLU A 112 1.92 -7.73 -14.49
CA GLU A 112 0.71 -7.13 -15.03
C GLU A 112 -0.45 -7.17 -14.02
N TYR A 113 -0.66 -8.31 -13.38
CA TYR A 113 -1.66 -8.47 -12.32
C TYR A 113 -1.46 -7.47 -11.17
N LEU A 114 -0.23 -7.32 -10.68
CA LEU A 114 0.08 -6.42 -9.56
C LEU A 114 -0.14 -4.92 -9.86
N ASN A 115 -0.23 -4.53 -11.14
CA ASN A 115 -0.65 -3.17 -11.52
C ASN A 115 -2.14 -2.90 -11.24
N THR A 116 -2.94 -3.96 -11.11
CA THR A 116 -4.38 -3.88 -10.81
C THR A 116 -4.68 -4.06 -9.32
N VAL A 117 -3.70 -4.52 -8.54
CA VAL A 117 -3.85 -4.76 -7.10
C VAL A 117 -3.75 -3.44 -6.31
N SER A 118 -4.76 -3.23 -5.47
CA SER A 118 -4.88 -2.14 -4.51
C SER A 118 -5.07 -2.68 -3.09
N PHE A 119 -4.59 -1.97 -2.07
CA PHE A 119 -4.71 -2.39 -0.67
C PHE A 119 -5.75 -1.52 0.04
N ASN A 120 -7.01 -1.96 0.02
CA ASN A 120 -8.13 -1.13 0.48
C ASN A 120 -8.39 -1.22 1.97
N ASP A 121 -7.88 -2.27 2.62
CA ASP A 121 -7.87 -2.45 4.06
C ASP A 121 -6.74 -3.42 4.46
N THR A 122 -6.64 -3.71 5.77
CA THR A 122 -5.61 -4.63 6.29
C THR A 122 -5.90 -6.09 5.98
N SER A 123 -7.12 -6.47 5.60
CA SER A 123 -7.41 -7.83 5.12
C SER A 123 -6.73 -8.09 3.78
N ASP A 124 -6.64 -7.07 2.92
CA ASP A 124 -5.89 -7.17 1.66
C ASP A 124 -4.39 -7.33 1.90
N ILE A 125 -3.83 -6.64 2.92
CA ILE A 125 -2.43 -6.83 3.35
C ILE A 125 -2.22 -8.28 3.83
N VAL A 126 -3.12 -8.81 4.66
CA VAL A 126 -3.05 -10.20 5.15
C VAL A 126 -3.08 -11.19 3.99
N LYS A 127 -4.00 -11.02 3.03
CA LYS A 127 -4.09 -11.88 1.84
C LYS A 127 -2.79 -11.83 1.03
N ALA A 128 -2.25 -10.64 0.82
CA ALA A 128 -1.00 -10.46 0.08
C ALA A 128 0.18 -11.16 0.76
N LEU A 129 0.40 -10.92 2.05
CA LEU A 129 1.50 -11.58 2.79
C LEU A 129 1.33 -13.11 2.80
N THR A 130 0.11 -13.59 3.00
CA THR A 130 -0.20 -15.02 2.97
C THR A 130 -0.03 -15.64 1.57
N SER A 131 -0.17 -14.84 0.50
CA SER A 131 0.03 -15.28 -0.88
C SER A 131 1.50 -15.59 -1.19
N ILE A 132 2.42 -14.97 -0.43
CA ILE A 132 3.88 -15.20 -0.51
C ILE A 132 4.40 -15.92 0.74
N SER A 133 3.53 -16.74 1.34
CA SER A 133 3.86 -17.65 2.44
C SER A 133 4.43 -16.97 3.71
N ILE A 134 4.13 -15.68 3.93
CA ILE A 134 4.47 -14.97 5.17
C ILE A 134 3.36 -15.17 6.21
N THR A 135 3.72 -15.73 7.36
CA THR A 135 2.81 -15.91 8.50
C THR A 135 2.55 -14.57 9.18
N ILE A 136 1.27 -14.28 9.45
CA ILE A 136 0.87 -13.07 10.18
C ILE A 136 1.13 -13.25 11.67
N THR A 137 2.07 -12.47 12.21
CA THR A 137 2.42 -12.51 13.64
C THR A 137 1.46 -11.67 14.50
N PRO A 138 1.37 -11.92 15.82
CA PRO A 138 0.63 -11.06 16.74
C PRO A 138 1.07 -9.59 16.70
N GLU A 139 2.37 -9.34 16.53
CA GLU A 139 2.93 -7.99 16.40
C GLU A 139 2.36 -7.28 15.18
N MET A 140 2.27 -7.95 14.03
CA MET A 140 1.63 -7.40 12.83
C MET A 140 0.15 -7.10 13.07
N GLN A 141 -0.58 -8.05 13.68
CA GLN A 141 -2.00 -7.90 13.96
C GLN A 141 -2.30 -6.67 14.83
N ASN A 142 -1.46 -6.40 15.82
CA ASN A 142 -1.59 -5.25 16.71
C ASN A 142 -1.45 -3.90 15.98
N LEU A 143 -0.81 -3.86 14.80
CA LEU A 143 -0.66 -2.65 13.98
C LEU A 143 -1.88 -2.39 13.08
N PHE A 144 -2.63 -3.44 12.73
CA PHE A 144 -3.70 -3.36 11.73
C PHE A 144 -4.82 -2.38 12.05
N PRO A 145 -5.32 -2.23 13.29
CA PRO A 145 -6.40 -1.29 13.58
C PRO A 145 -6.06 0.15 13.16
N THR A 146 -4.85 0.62 13.49
CA THR A 146 -4.44 1.97 13.16
C THR A 146 -4.04 2.11 11.68
N LEU A 147 -3.42 1.09 11.07
CA LEU A 147 -3.14 1.09 9.63
C LEU A 147 -4.43 1.14 8.81
N ASN A 148 -5.45 0.38 9.22
CA ASN A 148 -6.77 0.40 8.58
C ASN A 148 -7.42 1.79 8.70
N GLU A 149 -7.22 2.48 9.82
CA GLU A 149 -7.65 3.87 9.97
C GLU A 149 -6.97 4.79 8.94
N MET A 150 -5.65 4.66 8.75
CA MET A 150 -4.91 5.41 7.73
C MET A 150 -5.44 5.13 6.32
N ILE A 151 -5.65 3.85 5.98
CA ILE A 151 -6.15 3.44 4.66
C ILE A 151 -7.55 4.03 4.42
N LYS A 152 -8.46 3.94 5.40
CA LYS A 152 -9.79 4.54 5.32
C LYS A 152 -9.73 6.07 5.19
N ARG A 153 -8.79 6.71 5.89
CA ARG A 153 -8.55 8.15 5.76
C ARG A 153 -8.11 8.51 4.35
N ARG A 154 -7.16 7.77 3.77
CA ARG A 154 -6.70 7.92 2.38
C ARG A 154 -7.88 7.86 1.41
N HIS A 155 -8.77 6.88 1.55
CA HIS A 155 -9.96 6.75 0.71
C HIS A 155 -10.87 7.97 0.81
N ASN A 156 -11.10 8.49 2.01
CA ASN A 156 -11.91 9.70 2.19
C ASN A 156 -11.26 10.94 1.56
N ILE A 157 -9.93 11.09 1.70
CA ILE A 157 -9.17 12.19 1.10
C ILE A 157 -9.30 12.14 -0.43
N VAL A 158 -8.98 11.00 -1.04
CA VAL A 158 -8.91 10.85 -2.49
C VAL A 158 -10.29 10.88 -3.14
N HIS A 159 -11.30 10.22 -2.58
CA HIS A 159 -12.61 10.10 -3.22
C HIS A 159 -13.62 11.17 -2.81
N ARG A 160 -13.41 11.83 -1.66
CA ARG A 160 -14.39 12.79 -1.11
C ARG A 160 -13.77 14.13 -0.72
N ALA A 161 -12.54 14.43 -1.16
CA ALA A 161 -11.79 15.63 -0.76
C ALA A 161 -11.78 15.81 0.77
N ASP A 162 -11.75 14.69 1.47
CA ASP A 162 -11.77 14.59 2.91
C ASP A 162 -13.00 15.18 3.64
N ARG A 163 -14.14 15.28 2.93
CA ARG A 163 -15.36 15.85 3.49
C ARG A 163 -16.01 14.96 4.54
N ASP A 164 -16.71 15.57 5.50
CA ASP A 164 -17.55 14.85 6.47
C ASP A 164 -19.01 14.76 5.97
N VAL A 165 -19.67 13.65 6.26
CA VAL A 165 -21.02 13.33 5.74
C VAL A 165 -22.11 13.67 6.78
N SER A 166 -21.75 13.84 8.05
CA SER A 166 -22.67 14.21 9.13
C SER A 166 -23.04 15.70 9.08
N VAL A 167 -24.21 15.99 8.51
CA VAL A 167 -24.77 17.34 8.40
C VAL A 167 -25.38 17.78 9.74
N GLY A 168 -24.55 18.27 10.66
CA GLY A 168 -24.98 18.91 11.91
C GLY A 168 -24.79 20.43 11.88
N ARG A 169 -25.63 21.20 12.60
CA ARG A 169 -25.51 22.67 12.72
C ARG A 169 -24.20 23.05 13.43
N GLY A 170 -23.15 23.29 12.62
CA GLY A 170 -21.80 23.64 13.08
C GLY A 170 -20.73 23.19 12.09
N ASN A 171 -20.85 23.62 10.83
CA ASN A 171 -20.21 23.00 9.66
C ASN A 171 -18.69 23.20 9.59
N HIS A 172 -17.90 22.18 9.95
CA HIS A 172 -16.62 21.94 9.27
C HIS A 172 -16.85 20.92 8.16
N ARG A 173 -16.81 21.38 6.91
CA ARG A 173 -17.02 20.52 5.73
C ARG A 173 -15.93 19.46 5.54
N ILE A 174 -14.82 19.54 6.27
CA ILE A 174 -13.62 18.71 6.12
C ILE A 174 -13.20 18.15 7.47
N LYS A 175 -12.89 16.86 7.53
CA LYS A 175 -12.52 16.20 8.79
C LYS A 175 -11.17 16.71 9.31
N SER A 176 -11.02 16.76 10.63
CA SER A 176 -9.77 17.15 11.27
C SER A 176 -8.67 16.10 11.07
N ILE A 177 -7.42 16.56 11.10
CA ILE A 177 -6.23 15.72 11.06
C ILE A 177 -5.16 16.38 11.92
N SER A 178 -4.40 15.60 12.68
CA SER A 178 -3.33 16.11 13.54
C SER A 178 -1.99 15.51 13.11
N VAL A 179 -0.91 16.25 13.39
CA VAL A 179 0.45 15.77 13.10
C VAL A 179 0.76 14.50 13.88
N GLN A 180 0.31 14.39 15.14
CA GLN A 180 0.50 13.22 15.98
C GLN A 180 -0.13 11.96 15.36
N LYS A 181 -1.29 12.14 14.70
CA LYS A 181 -1.98 11.04 14.03
C LYS A 181 -1.22 10.55 12.80
N VAL A 182 -0.73 11.48 11.98
CA VAL A 182 0.10 11.14 10.80
C VAL A 182 1.44 10.53 11.21
N GLU A 183 2.06 11.02 12.29
CA GLU A 183 3.27 10.41 12.85
C GLU A 183 3.03 9.00 13.38
N LYS A 184 1.87 8.75 14.01
CA LYS A 184 1.48 7.42 14.45
C LYS A 184 1.38 6.46 13.27
N TRP A 185 0.68 6.85 12.20
CA TRP A 185 0.58 6.06 10.97
C TRP A 185 1.95 5.78 10.35
N LYS A 186 2.80 6.80 10.22
CA LYS A 186 4.17 6.64 9.74
C LYS A 186 4.95 5.61 10.58
N LYS A 187 4.86 5.71 11.91
CA LYS A 187 5.55 4.79 12.83
C LYS A 187 5.07 3.35 12.71
N GLU A 188 3.77 3.14 12.50
CA GLU A 188 3.22 1.77 12.36
C GLU A 188 3.50 1.16 10.99
N ILE A 189 3.60 1.97 9.92
CA ILE A 189 4.13 1.49 8.63
C ILE A 189 5.56 0.96 8.83
N ASP A 190 6.42 1.74 9.46
CA ASP A 190 7.83 1.37 9.72
C ASP A 190 7.93 0.06 10.50
N LYS A 191 7.15 -0.05 11.59
CA LYS A 191 7.06 -1.28 12.38
C LYS A 191 6.57 -2.46 11.55
N LEU A 192 5.54 -2.28 10.73
CA LEU A 192 5.02 -3.37 9.90
C LEU A 192 6.09 -3.85 8.92
N VAL A 193 6.80 -2.94 8.26
CA VAL A 193 7.90 -3.27 7.34
C VAL A 193 9.03 -4.01 8.07
N ILE A 194 9.41 -3.56 9.26
CA ILE A 194 10.39 -4.26 10.10
C ILE A 194 9.91 -5.69 10.42
N GLU A 195 8.67 -5.86 10.89
CA GLU A 195 8.13 -7.18 11.21
C GLU A 195 8.07 -8.10 9.99
N ILE A 196 7.68 -7.59 8.82
CA ILE A 196 7.67 -8.37 7.57
C ILE A 196 9.09 -8.78 7.19
N ASN A 197 10.06 -7.87 7.29
CA ASN A 197 11.44 -8.15 6.89
C ASN A 197 12.14 -9.20 7.76
N LYS A 198 11.70 -9.38 9.01
CA LYS A 198 12.22 -10.47 9.85
C LYS A 198 12.01 -11.84 9.21
N SER A 199 11.02 -12.01 8.35
CA SER A 199 10.81 -13.25 7.59
C SER A 199 11.90 -13.54 6.54
N PHE A 200 12.81 -12.59 6.27
CA PHE A 200 13.87 -12.71 5.27
C PHE A 200 15.29 -12.63 5.83
N ILE A 201 15.42 -12.35 7.13
CA ILE A 201 16.72 -12.35 7.81
C ILE A 201 16.95 -13.78 8.30
N VAL A 202 17.83 -14.49 7.61
CA VAL A 202 18.35 -15.82 8.00
C VAL A 202 19.63 -15.64 8.80
#